data_AF-A0A7K4CBY9-F1
#
_entry.id   AF-A0A7K4CBY9-F1
#
_cell.length_a   1.000
_cell.length_b   1.000
_cell.length_c   1.000
_cell.angle_alpha   90.00
_cell.angle_beta   90.00
_cell.angle_gamma   90.00
#
_symmetry.space_group_name_H-M   'P 1'
#
loop_
_entity.id
_entity.type
_entity.pdbx_description
1 polymer ?
#
loop_
_entity_poly.entity_id
_entity_poly.type
_entity_poly.pdbx_seq_one_letter_code
_entity_poly.pdbx_strand_id
1 'polypeptide(L)'
;MAPRKTDDTTAKSKDASCGCSCNTGCRVEAVLSVDERGQMVLPKDVREKAGIRTGDKLALISWEKDGSICCLALMKADNLNSMVKDILGPLLNDQGRS
;
A
#
# COMPACT_ATOMS: atom_id res chain seq x y z
N MET A 1 38.74 31.62 21.62
CA MET A 1 39.72 30.59 21.21
C MET A 1 39.41 29.33 21.99
N ALA A 2 39.22 28.13 21.46
CA ALA A 2 38.85 27.60 20.15
C ALA A 2 38.38 26.15 20.49
N PRO A 3 37.53 25.52 19.65
CA PRO A 3 36.65 24.43 20.04
C PRO A 3 37.30 23.04 19.88
N ARG A 4 36.78 22.04 20.60
CA ARG A 4 37.04 20.59 20.40
C ARG A 4 35.79 19.85 20.89
N LYS A 5 35.21 18.85 20.23
CA LYS A 5 35.31 18.25 18.90
C LYS A 5 33.91 17.69 18.61
N THR A 6 33.55 17.67 17.33
CA THR A 6 32.44 16.93 16.72
C THR A 6 32.42 15.46 17.12
N ASP A 7 31.23 14.92 17.37
CA ASP A 7 30.93 13.53 16.99
C ASP A 7 29.60 13.50 16.25
N ASP A 8 29.75 13.33 14.94
CA ASP A 8 28.73 12.98 13.99
C ASP A 8 28.34 11.52 14.25
N THR A 9 27.08 11.28 14.61
CA THR A 9 26.46 9.98 14.34
C THR A 9 25.11 10.25 13.72
N THR A 10 25.14 10.64 12.46
CA THR A 10 23.99 10.55 11.57
C THR A 10 23.71 9.06 11.29
N ALA A 11 22.85 8.46 12.12
CA ALA A 11 22.22 7.19 11.81
C ALA A 11 21.25 7.40 10.62
N LYS A 12 21.78 7.31 9.39
CA LYS A 12 20.97 7.16 8.18
C LYS A 12 20.28 5.79 8.23
N SER A 13 19.07 5.73 8.79
CA SER A 13 18.13 4.69 8.38
C SER A 13 17.82 4.94 6.90
N LYS A 14 18.24 4.01 6.04
CA LYS A 14 17.73 3.94 4.67
C LYS A 14 16.27 3.52 4.76
N ASP A 15 15.40 4.50 4.98
CA ASP A 15 13.97 4.35 4.82
C ASP A 15 13.73 4.01 3.35
N ALA A 16 13.48 2.74 3.07
CA ALA A 16 12.98 2.28 1.79
C ALA A 16 11.54 2.77 1.67
N SER A 17 11.40 4.08 1.44
CA SER A 17 10.14 4.73 1.13
C SER A 17 9.55 4.03 -0.07
N CYS A 18 8.49 3.25 0.16
CA CYS A 18 7.64 2.70 -0.88
C CYS A 18 7.27 3.86 -1.83
N GLY A 19 7.66 3.73 -3.10
CA GLY A 19 7.50 4.76 -4.14
C GLY A 19 6.06 4.93 -4.60
N CYS A 20 5.11 5.07 -3.68
CA CYS A 20 3.76 5.49 -3.99
C CYS A 20 3.74 7.02 -4.13
N SER A 21 3.77 7.52 -5.37
CA SER A 21 3.47 8.93 -5.67
C SER A 21 1.96 9.18 -5.58
N CYS A 22 1.37 8.93 -4.40
CA CYS A 22 0.03 9.38 -4.08
C CYS A 22 0.15 10.82 -3.55
N ASN A 23 -0.41 11.79 -4.29
CA ASN A 23 -0.47 13.21 -3.91
C ASN A 23 -1.34 13.47 -2.65
N THR A 24 -1.66 12.41 -1.91
CA THR A 24 -2.42 12.32 -0.66
C THR A 24 -1.61 11.43 0.27
N GLY A 25 -1.08 12.00 1.35
CA GLY A 25 0.01 11.41 2.14
C GLY A 25 -0.26 10.03 2.74
N CYS A 26 0.77 9.18 2.73
CA CYS A 26 0.78 7.92 3.47
C CYS A 26 0.80 8.20 4.97
N ARG A 27 -0.17 7.64 5.71
CA ARG A 27 -0.24 7.73 7.18
C ARG A 27 -0.27 6.33 7.78
N VAL A 28 0.55 6.11 8.81
CA VAL A 28 0.47 4.91 9.63
C VAL A 28 -0.74 5.04 10.56
N GLU A 29 -1.79 4.25 10.32
CA GLU A 29 -3.01 4.25 11.15
C GLU A 29 -2.88 3.29 12.35
N ALA A 30 -2.13 2.20 12.21
CA ALA A 30 -1.91 1.22 13.28
C ALA A 30 -0.69 0.34 12.99
N VAL A 31 -0.09 -0.20 14.05
CA VAL A 31 0.85 -1.32 13.98
C VAL A 31 0.11 -2.56 14.45
N LEU A 32 0.11 -3.61 13.62
CA LEU A 32 -0.65 -4.83 13.85
C LEU A 32 0.31 -6.02 13.96
N SER A 33 -0.02 -6.95 14.84
CA SER A 33 0.63 -8.26 14.89
C SER A 33 -0.13 -9.26 14.03
N VAL A 34 0.61 -10.24 13.50
CA VAL A 34 0.04 -11.41 12.83
C VAL A 34 -0.11 -12.51 13.89
N ASP A 35 -1.29 -13.10 14.00
CA ASP A 35 -1.52 -14.18 14.96
C ASP A 35 -0.94 -15.53 14.48
N GLU A 36 -1.05 -16.57 15.30
CA GLU A 36 -0.55 -17.92 15.00
C GLU A 36 -1.16 -18.54 13.74
N ARG A 37 -2.33 -18.04 13.32
CA ARG A 37 -3.04 -18.50 12.13
C ARG A 37 -2.72 -17.65 10.90
N GLY A 38 -1.81 -16.68 11.02
CA GLY A 38 -1.45 -15.78 9.94
C GLY A 38 -2.45 -14.64 9.73
N GLN A 39 -3.36 -14.38 10.68
CA GLN A 39 -4.41 -13.37 10.52
C GLN A 39 -3.96 -12.00 11.06
N MET A 40 -4.39 -10.94 10.37
CA MET A 40 -4.30 -9.56 10.84
C MET A 40 -5.69 -9.03 11.15
N VAL A 41 -5.86 -8.44 12.33
CA VAL A 41 -7.14 -7.84 12.74
C VAL A 41 -7.08 -6.33 12.51
N LEU A 42 -7.83 -5.84 11.52
CA LEU A 42 -7.94 -4.40 11.28
C LEU A 42 -8.74 -3.72 12.41
N PRO A 43 -8.22 -2.62 13.01
CA PRO A 43 -8.95 -1.83 13.98
C PRO A 43 -10.31 -1.39 13.43
N LYS A 44 -11.31 -1.28 14.30
CA LYS A 44 -12.68 -0.89 13.92
C LYS A 44 -12.69 0.45 13.17
N ASP A 45 -12.00 1.44 13.70
CA ASP A 45 -11.96 2.79 13.14
C ASP A 45 -11.36 2.81 11.73
N VAL A 46 -10.33 2.01 11.48
CA VAL A 46 -9.71 1.87 10.14
C VAL A 46 -10.67 1.20 9.17
N ARG A 47 -11.37 0.14 9.59
CA ARG A 47 -12.39 -0.53 8.76
C ARG A 47 -13.53 0.41 8.38
N GLU A 48 -14.01 1.21 9.33
CA GLU A 48 -15.08 2.17 9.09
C GLU A 48 -14.66 3.27 8.11
N LYS A 49 -13.49 3.89 8.33
CA LYS A 49 -12.93 4.90 7.40
C LYS A 49 -12.70 4.35 5.99
N ALA A 50 -12.24 3.11 5.89
CA ALA A 50 -11.97 2.45 4.61
C ALA A 50 -13.21 1.80 3.97
N GLY A 51 -14.37 1.85 4.63
CA GLY A 51 -15.61 1.22 4.15
C GLY A 51 -15.49 -0.29 3.96
N ILE A 52 -14.71 -0.98 4.80
CA ILE A 52 -14.52 -2.44 4.76
C ILE A 52 -15.56 -3.10 5.67
N ARG A 53 -16.35 -4.00 5.10
CA ARG A 53 -17.40 -4.76 5.80
C ARG A 53 -17.09 -6.25 5.83
N THR A 54 -17.79 -6.97 6.70
CA THR A 54 -17.72 -8.44 6.71
C THR A 54 -18.12 -9.00 5.34
N GLY A 55 -17.30 -9.91 4.81
CA GLY A 55 -17.52 -10.50 3.49
C GLY A 55 -16.88 -9.74 2.32
N ASP A 56 -16.41 -8.50 2.53
CA ASP A 56 -15.65 -7.78 1.52
C ASP A 56 -14.35 -8.54 1.21
N LYS A 57 -13.99 -8.58 -0.08
CA LYS A 57 -12.74 -9.18 -0.55
C LYS A 57 -11.69 -8.09 -0.73
N LEU A 58 -10.47 -8.35 -0.27
CA LEU A 58 -9.31 -7.49 -0.48
C LEU A 58 -8.35 -8.17 -1.44
N ALA A 59 -7.87 -7.41 -2.42
CA ALA A 59 -6.73 -7.77 -3.23
C ALA A 59 -5.45 -7.50 -2.43
N LEU A 60 -4.55 -8.48 -2.41
CA LEU A 60 -3.21 -8.37 -1.84
C LEU A 60 -2.23 -8.12 -2.99
N ILE A 61 -1.52 -7.00 -2.93
CA ILE A 61 -0.52 -6.61 -3.91
C ILE A 61 0.83 -6.65 -3.23
N SER A 62 1.81 -7.34 -3.82
CA SER A 62 3.18 -7.43 -3.30
C SER A 62 4.16 -6.71 -4.21
N TRP A 63 5.12 -6.02 -3.61
CA TRP A 63 6.33 -5.57 -4.31
C TRP A 63 7.51 -6.39 -3.86
N GLU A 64 8.35 -6.75 -4.81
CA GLU A 64 9.58 -7.47 -4.58
C GLU A 64 10.78 -6.55 -4.77
N LYS A 65 11.78 -6.77 -3.92
CA LYS A 65 13.10 -6.18 -4.03
C LYS A 65 14.14 -7.24 -3.72
N ASP A 66 15.11 -7.38 -4.62
CA ASP A 66 16.22 -8.34 -4.47
C ASP A 66 15.74 -9.79 -4.23
N GLY A 67 14.65 -10.19 -4.89
CA GLY A 67 14.07 -11.53 -4.77
C GLY A 67 13.25 -11.79 -3.50
N SER A 68 12.96 -10.75 -2.72
CA SER A 68 12.15 -10.83 -1.50
C SER A 68 10.99 -9.85 -1.53
N ILE A 69 9.82 -10.25 -1.01
CA ILE A 69 8.70 -9.32 -0.85
C ILE A 69 9.08 -8.29 0.21
N CYS A 70 9.13 -7.01 -0.17
CA CYS A 70 9.49 -5.92 0.73
C CYS A 70 8.27 -5.17 1.27
N CYS A 71 7.16 -5.16 0.53
CA CYS A 71 5.95 -4.43 0.87
C CYS A 71 4.70 -5.17 0.41
N LEU A 72 3.63 -5.03 1.18
CA LEU A 72 2.27 -5.48 0.84
C LEU A 72 1.33 -4.28 0.86
N ALA A 73 0.42 -4.20 -0.10
CA ALA A 73 -0.73 -3.31 -0.07
C ALA A 73 -2.03 -4.11 -0.17
N LEU A 74 -3.06 -3.59 0.48
CA LEU A 74 -4.41 -4.14 0.44
C LEU A 74 -5.34 -3.13 -0.24
N MET A 75 -6.15 -3.62 -1.18
CA MET A 75 -7.15 -2.81 -1.89
C MET A 75 -8.48 -3.56 -1.93
N LYS A 76 -9.64 -2.88 -1.84
CA LYS A 76 -10.92 -3.54 -2.08
C LYS A 76 -10.96 -4.12 -3.49
N ALA A 77 -11.36 -5.39 -3.61
CA ALA A 77 -11.42 -6.07 -4.90
C ALA A 77 -12.37 -5.37 -5.89
N ASP A 78 -13.43 -4.73 -5.39
CA ASP A 78 -14.37 -3.97 -6.24
C ASP A 78 -13.70 -2.80 -6.97
N ASN A 79 -12.63 -2.23 -6.40
CA ASN A 79 -11.86 -1.15 -7.03
C ASN A 79 -10.95 -1.67 -8.16
N LEU A 80 -10.70 -2.99 -8.24
CA LEU A 80 -10.01 -3.56 -9.40
C LEU A 80 -10.90 -3.54 -10.64
N ASN A 81 -12.23 -3.71 -10.46
CA ASN A 81 -13.16 -3.77 -11.59
C ASN A 81 -13.23 -2.45 -12.35
N SER A 82 -13.12 -1.31 -11.66
CA SER A 82 -13.01 -0.01 -12.34
C SER A 82 -11.74 0.08 -13.18
N MET A 83 -10.58 -0.32 -12.64
CA MET A 83 -9.32 -0.27 -13.39
C MET A 83 -9.32 -1.17 -14.63
N VAL A 84 -9.88 -2.38 -14.52
CA VAL A 84 -9.99 -3.31 -15.67
C VAL A 84 -10.91 -2.73 -16.73
N LYS A 85 -12.02 -2.10 -16.35
CA LYS A 85 -12.92 -1.41 -17.30
C LYS A 85 -12.25 -0.22 -17.97
N ASP A 86 -11.44 0.54 -17.25
CA ASP A 86 -10.72 1.69 -17.81
C ASP A 86 -9.67 1.26 -18.85
N ILE A 87 -9.04 0.09 -18.64
CA ILE A 87 -8.04 -0.47 -19.57
C ILE A 87 -8.70 -1.17 -20.76
N LEU A 88 -9.74 -2.00 -20.53
CA LEU A 88 -10.39 -2.79 -21.59
C LEU A 88 -11.51 -2.05 -22.32
N GLY A 89 -12.09 -1.01 -21.71
CA GLY A 89 -13.17 -0.22 -22.28
C GLY A 89 -12.86 0.34 -23.67
N PRO A 90 -11.69 0.94 -23.92
CA PRO A 90 -11.31 1.41 -25.26
C PRO A 90 -11.26 0.30 -26.31
N LEU A 91 -10.80 -0.91 -25.95
CA LEU A 91 -10.69 -2.05 -26.87
C LEU A 91 -12.05 -2.67 -27.21
N LEU A 92 -12.98 -2.63 -26.26
CA LEU A 92 -14.34 -3.16 -26.43
C LEU A 92 -15.25 -2.18 -27.19
N ASN A 93 -14.93 -0.89 -27.17
CA ASN A 93 -15.71 0.16 -27.83
C ASN A 93 -15.28 0.42 -29.29
N ASP A 94 -14.19 -0.18 -29.77
CA ASP A 94 -13.68 0.02 -31.13
C ASP A 94 -14.37 -0.88 -32.20
N GLN A 95 -15.30 -1.75 -31.80
CA GLN A 95 -16.02 -2.64 -32.72
C GLN A 95 -17.28 -2.04 -33.38
N GLY A 96 -17.39 -0.71 -33.42
CA GLY A 96 -18.62 -0.01 -33.83
C GLY A 96 -18.49 1.02 -34.97
N ARG A 97 -17.35 1.13 -35.66
CA ARG A 97 -17.21 2.06 -36.80
C ARG A 97 -16.74 1.33 -38.04
N SER A 98 -17.72 0.73 -38.72
CA SER A 98 -17.64 0.35 -40.13
C SER A 98 -17.89 1.55 -41.03
#